data_AF-A0A6G0UDC4-F1
#
_entry.id   AF-A0A6G0UDC4-F1
#
_cell.length_a   1.000
_cell.length_b   1.000
_cell.length_c   1.000
_cell.angle_alpha   90.00
_cell.angle_beta   90.00
_cell.angle_gamma   90.00
#
_symmetry.space_group_name_H-M   'P 1'
#
loop_
_entity.id
_entity.type
_entity.pdbx_description
1 polymer ?
#
loop_
_entity_poly.entity_id
_entity_poly.type
_entity_poly.pdbx_seq_one_letter_code
_entity_poly.pdbx_strand_id
1 'polypeptide(L)'
;MIMTLFKSPKIFGAYKYFLFNISLWAFAFDVYMTILYSPKLLFPALIMCPEGLLETKNNGLAYVSFFFFLIFFGSSTIAIVSAFIYRYAALKNKINFILSWPFLFFLGVLHFTYELPTIILYSLGARNRTAIDEAILT
;
A
#
# COMPACT_ATOMS: atom_id res chain seq x y z
N MET A 1 15.76 -4.54 12.55
CA MET A 1 14.43 -5.00 13.03
C MET A 1 14.01 -6.36 12.47
N ILE A 2 14.33 -6.71 11.22
CA ILE A 2 13.93 -8.00 10.62
C ILE A 2 14.71 -9.21 11.18
N MET A 3 16.00 -9.05 11.52
CA MET A 3 16.83 -10.14 12.04
C MET A 3 16.41 -10.67 13.43
N THR A 4 15.70 -9.88 14.24
CA THR A 4 15.24 -10.31 15.58
C THR A 4 14.02 -11.23 15.50
N LEU A 5 13.26 -11.21 14.40
CA LEU A 5 12.10 -12.09 14.21
C LEU A 5 12.50 -13.56 13.98
N PHE A 6 13.64 -13.81 13.34
CA PHE A 6 14.13 -15.16 13.08
C PHE A 6 14.76 -15.83 14.30
N LYS A 7 15.19 -15.06 15.30
CA LYS A 7 15.76 -15.56 16.56
C LYS A 7 14.71 -15.71 17.68
N SER A 8 13.43 -15.47 17.37
CA SER A 8 12.34 -15.52 18.33
C SER A 8 12.03 -16.98 18.77
N PRO A 9 11.71 -17.23 20.06
CA PRO A 9 11.45 -18.58 20.56
C PRO A 9 10.31 -19.28 19.79
N LYS A 10 10.42 -20.62 19.66
CA LYS A 10 9.43 -21.49 18.96
C LYS A 10 7.97 -21.29 19.44
N ILE A 11 7.79 -20.67 20.60
CA ILE A 11 6.50 -20.29 21.21
C ILE A 11 5.68 -19.37 20.28
N PHE A 12 6.33 -18.55 19.44
CA PHE A 12 5.63 -17.60 18.56
C PHE A 12 5.02 -18.21 17.28
N GLY A 13 5.14 -19.53 17.06
CA GLY A 13 4.38 -20.27 16.05
C GLY A 13 4.26 -19.57 14.69
N ALA A 14 3.02 -19.46 14.19
CA ALA A 14 2.71 -18.76 12.93
C ALA A 14 2.61 -17.22 13.07
N TYR A 15 2.53 -16.70 14.30
CA TYR A 15 2.42 -15.25 14.57
C TYR A 15 3.62 -14.46 14.05
N LYS A 16 4.81 -15.07 14.05
CA LYS A 16 6.04 -14.47 13.49
C LYS A 16 5.88 -14.03 12.03
N TYR A 17 5.09 -14.75 11.23
CA TYR A 17 4.85 -14.40 9.84
C TYR A 17 3.95 -13.18 9.70
N PHE A 18 2.95 -13.02 10.58
CA PHE A 18 2.11 -11.82 10.61
C PHE A 18 2.89 -10.58 11.06
N LEU A 19 3.72 -10.72 12.09
CA LEU A 19 4.63 -9.65 12.54
C LEU A 19 5.63 -9.24 11.45
N PHE A 20 6.19 -10.23 10.75
CA PHE A 20 7.08 -9.98 9.62
C PHE A 20 6.33 -9.26 8.49
N ASN A 21 5.10 -9.70 8.16
CA ASN A 21 4.27 -9.07 7.14
C ASN A 21 3.98 -7.60 7.48
N ILE A 22 3.55 -7.30 8.71
CA ILE A 22 3.34 -5.91 9.16
C ILE A 22 4.63 -5.10 9.02
N SER A 23 5.75 -5.63 9.51
CA SER A 23 7.03 -4.92 9.50
C SER A 23 7.51 -4.64 8.07
N LEU A 24 7.30 -5.59 7.16
CA LEU A 24 7.65 -5.46 5.76
C LEU A 24 6.86 -4.32 5.10
N TRP A 25 5.53 -4.32 5.24
CA TRP A 25 4.67 -3.31 4.63
C TRP A 25 4.82 -1.94 5.26
N ALA A 26 4.98 -1.87 6.59
CA ALA A 26 5.25 -0.60 7.29
C ALA A 26 6.58 0.00 6.83
N PHE A 27 7.65 -0.80 6.74
CA PHE A 27 8.93 -0.34 6.24
C PHE A 27 8.86 0.10 4.77
N ALA A 28 8.17 -0.67 3.92
CA ALA A 28 7.99 -0.30 2.52
C ALA A 28 7.20 1.00 2.37
N PHE A 29 6.16 1.21 3.18
CA PHE A 29 5.38 2.44 3.20
C PHE A 29 6.20 3.63 3.70
N ASP A 30 6.99 3.49 4.77
CA ASP A 30 7.85 4.56 5.27
C ASP A 30 8.91 4.96 4.25
N VAL A 31 9.53 3.98 3.58
CA VAL A 31 10.49 4.23 2.49
C VAL A 31 9.80 4.94 1.32
N TYR A 32 8.61 4.49 0.92
CA TYR A 32 7.81 5.14 -0.12
C TYR A 32 7.49 6.60 0.23
N MET A 33 6.98 6.86 1.43
CA MET A 33 6.64 8.22 1.89
C MET A 33 7.89 9.10 2.00
N THR A 34 9.00 8.54 2.46
CA THR A 34 10.25 9.30 2.62
C THR A 34 10.88 9.65 1.27
N ILE A 35 10.90 8.73 0.31
CA ILE A 35 11.56 8.95 -0.97
C ILE A 35 10.68 9.77 -1.92
N LEU A 36 9.37 9.50 -1.96
CA LEU A 36 8.47 10.07 -2.97
C LEU A 36 7.63 11.25 -2.44
N TYR A 37 7.32 11.29 -1.14
CA TYR A 37 6.52 12.37 -0.55
C TYR A 37 7.36 13.42 0.21
N SER A 38 8.40 13.01 0.96
CA SER A 38 9.23 13.91 1.77
C SER A 38 10.00 15.01 1.02
N PRO A 39 10.41 14.87 -0.26
CA PRO A 39 11.03 15.97 -0.99
C PRO A 39 10.16 17.24 -1.05
N LYS A 40 8.84 17.12 -0.83
CA LYS A 40 7.89 18.23 -0.74
C LYS A 40 7.93 18.99 0.59
N LEU A 41 8.26 18.31 1.70
CA LEU A 41 8.28 18.89 3.06
C LEU A 41 9.58 19.64 3.36
N LEU A 42 10.70 19.22 2.74
CA LEU A 42 12.03 19.82 2.96
C LEU A 42 12.31 21.05 2.07
N PHE A 43 11.63 21.20 0.94
CA PHE A 43 11.80 22.35 0.03
C PHE A 43 10.48 23.11 -0.13
N PRO A 44 10.20 24.12 0.72
CA PRO A 44 8.99 24.92 0.63
C PRO A 44 8.83 25.68 -0.70
N ALA A 45 9.87 25.81 -1.52
CA ALA A 45 9.78 26.36 -2.87
C ALA A 45 8.97 25.48 -3.83
N LEU A 46 8.79 24.18 -3.54
CA LEU A 46 7.91 23.28 -4.29
C LEU A 46 6.44 23.36 -3.83
N ILE A 47 6.12 24.09 -2.76
CA ILE A 47 4.74 24.25 -2.23
C ILE A 47 3.88 25.11 -3.15
N MET A 48 4.47 25.94 -4.02
CA MET A 48 3.73 26.66 -5.07
C MET A 48 3.30 25.76 -6.24
N CYS A 49 3.76 24.51 -6.28
CA CYS A 49 3.15 23.45 -7.09
C CYS A 49 2.20 22.66 -6.15
N PRO A 50 0.87 22.89 -6.18
CA PRO A 50 -0.08 22.14 -5.35
C PRO A 50 -0.04 20.63 -5.65
N GLU A 51 0.56 20.26 -6.78
CA GLU A 51 0.75 18.91 -7.26
C GLU A 51 2.25 18.66 -7.46
N GLY A 52 2.79 17.54 -6.96
CA GLY A 52 4.24 17.34 -6.79
C GLY A 52 5.10 17.37 -8.06
N LEU A 53 6.40 17.09 -7.92
CA LEU A 53 7.41 16.85 -8.98
C LEU A 53 7.00 15.84 -10.10
N LEU A 54 5.81 15.27 -10.01
CA LEU A 54 5.22 14.25 -10.86
C LEU A 54 4.09 14.79 -11.76
N GLU A 55 3.70 16.06 -11.59
CA GLU A 55 2.76 16.76 -12.48
C GLU A 55 3.49 17.67 -13.46
N THR A 56 4.39 17.09 -14.24
CA THR A 56 4.90 17.75 -15.45
C THR A 56 4.02 17.40 -16.64
N LYS A 57 2.83 18.00 -16.74
CA LYS A 57 1.95 18.09 -17.94
C LYS A 57 1.61 16.77 -18.69
N ASN A 58 2.10 15.62 -18.23
CA ASN A 58 2.03 14.33 -18.88
C ASN A 58 1.71 13.29 -17.78
N ASN A 59 0.41 13.18 -17.52
CA ASN A 59 -0.22 12.73 -16.27
C ASN A 59 0.13 11.31 -15.77
N GLY A 60 1.00 10.55 -16.43
CA GLY A 60 1.32 9.15 -16.09
C GLY A 60 1.96 8.95 -14.70
N LEU A 61 2.88 9.83 -14.30
CA LEU A 61 3.68 9.63 -13.08
C LEU A 61 2.90 9.90 -11.79
N ALA A 62 1.93 10.82 -11.83
CA ALA A 62 1.01 11.09 -10.73
C ALA A 62 0.09 9.88 -10.47
N TYR A 63 -0.42 9.23 -11.51
CA TYR A 63 -1.25 8.01 -11.37
C TYR A 63 -0.47 6.86 -10.74
N VAL A 64 0.74 6.64 -11.22
CA VAL A 64 1.61 5.58 -10.68
C VAL A 64 1.90 5.82 -9.20
N SER A 65 2.13 7.08 -8.81
CA SER A 65 2.39 7.42 -7.41
C SER A 65 1.16 7.22 -6.53
N PHE A 66 -0.02 7.68 -6.95
CA PHE A 66 -1.27 7.44 -6.22
C PHE A 66 -1.59 5.94 -6.08
N PHE A 67 -1.33 5.16 -7.13
CA PHE A 67 -1.48 3.70 -7.10
C PHE A 67 -0.56 3.04 -6.06
N PHE A 68 0.72 3.40 -6.03
CA PHE A 68 1.64 2.89 -5.00
C PHE A 68 1.21 3.28 -3.60
N PHE A 69 0.68 4.49 -3.41
CA PHE A 69 0.12 4.91 -2.12
C PHE A 69 -1.02 3.98 -1.67
N LEU A 70 -2.00 3.72 -2.54
CA LEU A 70 -3.12 2.82 -2.24
C LEU A 70 -2.63 1.41 -1.92
N ILE A 71 -1.69 0.88 -2.71
CA ILE A 71 -1.13 -0.46 -2.46
C ILE A 71 -0.46 -0.52 -1.10
N PHE A 72 0.46 0.38 -0.79
CA PHE A 72 1.24 0.31 0.45
C PHE A 72 0.35 0.57 1.67
N PHE A 73 -0.53 1.57 1.59
CA PHE A 73 -1.47 1.87 2.66
C PHE A 73 -2.44 0.71 2.89
N GLY A 74 -3.10 0.22 1.83
CA GLY A 74 -4.02 -0.90 1.91
C GLY A 74 -3.35 -2.19 2.39
N SER A 75 -2.15 -2.51 1.90
CA SER A 75 -1.42 -3.70 2.35
C SER A 75 -1.00 -3.62 3.82
N SER A 76 -0.64 -2.42 4.31
CA SER A 76 -0.34 -2.20 5.73
C SER A 76 -1.57 -2.40 6.62
N THR A 77 -2.74 -1.90 6.21
CA THR A 77 -3.99 -2.06 6.97
C THR A 77 -4.45 -3.51 7.00
N ILE A 78 -4.39 -4.22 5.87
CA ILE A 78 -4.69 -5.67 5.80
C ILE A 78 -3.72 -6.47 6.67
N ALA A 79 -2.43 -6.12 6.68
CA ALA A 79 -1.44 -6.77 7.54
C ALA A 79 -1.76 -6.58 9.03
N ILE A 80 -2.17 -5.38 9.44
CA ILE A 80 -2.57 -5.08 10.82
C ILE A 80 -3.85 -5.86 11.19
N VAL A 81 -4.89 -5.77 10.36
CA VAL A 81 -6.18 -6.44 10.61
C VAL A 81 -6.00 -7.95 10.67
N SER A 82 -5.23 -8.54 9.75
CA SER A 82 -4.95 -9.98 9.75
C SER A 82 -4.20 -10.45 11.00
N ALA A 83 -3.27 -9.65 11.54
CA ALA A 83 -2.61 -9.95 12.80
C ALA A 83 -3.56 -9.87 14.00
N PHE A 84 -4.49 -8.90 14.02
CA PHE A 84 -5.53 -8.83 15.05
C PHE A 84 -6.47 -10.04 15.00
N ILE A 85 -6.91 -10.44 13.80
CA ILE A 85 -7.75 -11.63 13.60
C ILE A 85 -7.01 -12.88 14.07
N TYR A 86 -5.72 -13.02 13.73
CA TYR A 86 -4.89 -14.12 14.21
C TYR A 86 -4.89 -14.20 15.74
N ARG A 87 -4.61 -13.08 16.40
CA ARG A 87 -4.53 -13.02 17.86
C ARG A 87 -5.88 -13.34 18.51
N TYR A 88 -6.97 -12.86 17.92
CA TYR A 88 -8.32 -13.15 18.38
C TYR A 88 -8.68 -14.63 18.22
N ALA A 89 -8.35 -15.25 17.08
CA ALA A 89 -8.56 -16.67 16.85
C ALA A 89 -7.73 -17.54 17.79
N ALA A 90 -6.50 -17.12 18.09
CA ALA A 90 -5.62 -17.77 19.05
C ALA A 90 -6.19 -17.78 20.47
N LEU A 91 -6.75 -16.65 20.93
CA LEU A 91 -7.39 -16.56 22.24
C LEU A 91 -8.61 -17.47 22.38
N LYS A 92 -9.36 -17.70 21.29
CA LYS A 92 -10.52 -18.59 21.29
C LYS A 92 -10.17 -20.07 21.16
N ASN A 93 -8.89 -20.45 21.19
CA ASN A 93 -8.41 -21.80 20.92
C ASN A 93 -8.93 -22.40 19.59
N LYS A 94 -9.38 -21.55 18.65
CA LYS A 94 -9.81 -21.93 17.30
C LYS A 94 -8.66 -21.77 16.31
N ILE A 95 -7.46 -22.21 16.70
CA ILE A 95 -6.28 -22.14 15.82
C ILE A 95 -6.39 -23.27 14.80
N ASN A 96 -7.12 -22.99 13.73
CA ASN A 96 -7.08 -23.82 12.53
C ASN A 96 -5.92 -23.35 11.65
N PHE A 97 -5.31 -24.33 10.97
CA PHE A 97 -4.31 -24.20 9.89
C PHE A 97 -4.64 -23.16 8.79
N ILE A 98 -5.89 -22.67 8.77
CA ILE A 98 -6.47 -21.71 7.83
C ILE A 98 -5.77 -20.34 7.86
N LEU A 99 -5.16 -19.92 8.98
CA LEU A 99 -4.44 -18.64 9.07
C LEU A 99 -2.91 -18.82 8.95
N SER A 100 -2.50 -19.53 7.91
CA SER A 100 -1.09 -19.80 7.57
C SER A 100 -0.55 -18.77 6.56
N TRP A 101 0.76 -18.79 6.31
CA TRP A 101 1.43 -17.90 5.34
C TRP A 101 0.78 -17.85 3.94
N PRO A 102 0.23 -18.96 3.38
CA PRO A 102 -0.53 -18.92 2.13
C PRO A 102 -1.77 -18.01 2.16
N PHE A 103 -2.43 -17.88 3.32
CA PHE A 103 -3.59 -16.98 3.46
C PHE A 103 -3.17 -15.51 3.35
N LEU A 104 -2.02 -15.14 3.91
CA LEU A 104 -1.45 -13.81 3.76
C LEU A 104 -1.07 -13.51 2.31
N PHE A 105 -0.52 -14.50 1.60
CA PHE A 105 -0.22 -14.38 0.18
C PHE A 105 -1.50 -14.17 -0.65
N PHE A 106 -2.54 -14.98 -0.39
CA PHE A 106 -3.83 -14.85 -1.05
C PHE A 106 -4.48 -13.48 -0.82
N LEU A 107 -4.47 -12.97 0.41
CA LEU A 107 -4.95 -11.63 0.72
C LEU A 107 -4.18 -10.54 -0.03
N GLY A 108 -2.86 -10.71 -0.17
CA GLY A 108 -2.03 -9.81 -0.96
C GLY A 108 -2.45 -9.81 -2.43
N VAL A 109 -2.56 -10.98 -3.06
CA VAL A 109 -2.98 -11.10 -4.47
C VAL A 109 -4.37 -10.52 -4.69
N LEU A 110 -5.30 -10.79 -3.78
CA LEU A 110 -6.66 -10.26 -3.83
C LEU A 110 -6.64 -8.74 -3.75
N HIS A 111 -5.88 -8.15 -2.82
CA HIS A 111 -5.72 -6.71 -2.70
C HIS A 111 -5.16 -6.08 -3.99
N PHE A 112 -4.08 -6.65 -4.54
CA PHE A 112 -3.54 -6.19 -5.83
C PHE A 112 -4.58 -6.26 -6.96
N THR A 113 -5.44 -7.28 -6.96
CA THR A 113 -6.45 -7.46 -8.01
C THR A 113 -7.58 -6.43 -7.87
N TYR A 114 -8.00 -6.09 -6.66
CA TYR A 114 -9.05 -5.08 -6.41
C TYR A 114 -8.62 -3.65 -6.74
N GLU A 115 -7.32 -3.35 -6.65
CA GLU A 115 -6.79 -2.02 -6.96
C GLU A 115 -6.50 -1.82 -8.46
N LEU A 116 -6.55 -2.86 -9.30
CA LEU A 116 -6.39 -2.70 -10.75
C LEU A 116 -7.56 -1.95 -11.41
N PRO A 117 -8.84 -2.29 -11.12
CA PRO A 117 -9.99 -1.56 -11.67
C PRO A 117 -10.02 -0.08 -11.29
N THR A 118 -9.59 0.29 -10.08
CA THR A 118 -9.58 1.68 -9.62
C THR A 118 -8.64 2.53 -10.48
N ILE A 119 -7.48 1.99 -10.88
CA ILE A 119 -6.57 2.64 -11.83
C ILE A 119 -7.22 2.83 -13.20
N ILE A 120 -7.84 1.78 -13.73
CA ILE A 120 -8.45 1.82 -15.06
C ILE A 120 -9.54 2.88 -15.09
N LEU A 121 -10.41 2.91 -14.07
CA LEU A 121 -11.46 3.91 -13.95
C LEU A 121 -10.90 5.34 -13.80
N TYR A 122 -9.87 5.51 -12.98
CA TYR A 122 -9.25 6.83 -12.77
C TYR A 122 -8.55 7.34 -14.04
N SER A 123 -7.82 6.48 -14.75
CA SER A 123 -7.15 6.82 -16.02
C SER A 123 -8.14 7.14 -17.14
N LEU A 124 -9.25 6.41 -17.23
CA LEU A 124 -10.35 6.71 -18.16
C LEU A 124 -11.01 8.05 -17.84
N GLY A 125 -11.29 8.31 -16.56
CA GLY A 125 -11.89 9.56 -16.11
C GLY A 125 -11.02 10.78 -16.45
N ALA A 126 -9.70 10.66 -16.26
CA ALA A 126 -8.79 11.75 -16.57
C ALA A 126 -8.61 11.99 -18.08
N ARG A 127 -8.58 10.92 -18.89
CA ARG A 127 -8.58 11.03 -20.36
C ARG A 127 -9.83 11.72 -20.90
N ASN A 128 -10.97 11.48 -20.25
CA ASN A 128 -12.22 12.11 -20.64
C ASN A 128 -12.22 13.61 -20.32
N ARG A 129 -11.60 14.04 -19.20
CA ARG A 129 -11.45 15.46 -18.87
C ARG A 129 -10.61 16.21 -19.89
N THR A 130 -9.46 15.66 -20.28
CA THR A 130 -8.59 16.30 -21.27
C THR A 130 -9.29 16.46 -22.63
N ALA A 131 -10.11 15.49 -23.05
CA ALA A 131 -10.87 15.57 -24.29
C ALA A 131 -11.98 16.64 -24.24
N ILE A 132 -12.61 16.84 -23.07
CA ILE A 132 -13.63 17.89 -22.87
C ILE A 132 -12.97 19.27 -22.88
N ASP A 133 -11.83 19.44 -22.22
CA ASP A 133 -11.10 20.71 -22.18
C ASP A 133 -10.64 21.13 -23.59
N GLU A 134 -10.19 20.18 -24.41
CA GLU A 134 -9.84 20.44 -25.81
C GLU A 134 -11.07 20.83 -26.65
N ALA A 135 -12.22 20.21 -26.43
CA ALA A 135 -13.46 20.50 -27.16
C ALA A 135 -14.10 21.85 -26.78
N ILE A 136 -13.82 22.38 -25.59
CA ILE A 136 -14.29 23.71 -25.14
C ILE A 136 -13.44 24.83 -25.74
N LEU A 137 -12.17 24.54 -26.08
CA LEU A 137 -11.21 25.52 -26.61
C LEU A 137 -11.23 25.68 -28.15
N THR A 138 -11.98 24.82 -28.86
CA THR A 138 -12.20 24.88 -30.32
C THR A 138 -13.59 25.41 -30.67
#